data_AF-A0A975FC74-F1
#
_entry.id   AF-A0A975FC74-F1
#
_cell.length_a   1.000
_cell.length_b   1.000
_cell.length_c   1.000
_cell.angle_alpha   90.00
_cell.angle_beta   90.00
_cell.angle_gamma   90.00
#
_symmetry.space_group_name_H-M   'P 1'
#
loop_
_entity.id
_entity.type
_entity.pdbx_description
1 polymer ?
#
loop_
_entity_poly.entity_id
_entity_poly.type
_entity_poly.pdbx_seq_one_letter_code
_entity_poly.pdbx_strand_id
1 'polypeptide(L)'
;MSKLILDYLKSGVEPFPDSNYGEGFRCSAYLKDGTYLPCVMLRKSGPIVELAIRRFEQEKNGKSIFRSGNGYETIVRNFVASGNRLNHYDIERVEPSRFAIPLALLKKIEGETTMAWTGFVFEMQDGKLFSYGTSFGVEFFGLPDGYGFENVVAVHNHAYVSPSGALSALAQGMGAQPEDYDRSLVFRERPYFVCYYDA
;
A
#
# COMPACT_ATOMS: atom_id res chain seq x y z
N MET A 1 -18.62 -2.97 15.77
CA MET A 1 -18.57 -2.36 14.42
C MET A 1 -19.37 -1.04 14.40
N SER A 2 -18.72 0.08 14.10
CA SER A 2 -19.38 1.40 14.03
C SER A 2 -20.34 1.48 12.82
N LYS A 3 -21.52 2.08 13.01
CA LYS A 3 -22.49 2.35 11.92
C LYS A 3 -21.84 3.13 10.78
N LEU A 4 -20.95 4.06 11.10
CA LEU A 4 -20.24 4.87 10.13
C LEU A 4 -19.34 4.04 9.20
N ILE A 5 -18.59 3.10 9.76
CA ILE A 5 -17.74 2.20 8.95
C ILE A 5 -18.63 1.32 8.07
N LEU A 6 -19.72 0.78 8.61
CA LEU A 6 -20.68 0.00 7.83
C LEU A 6 -21.29 0.78 6.66
N ASP A 7 -21.67 2.03 6.89
CA ASP A 7 -22.24 2.89 5.85
C ASP A 7 -21.21 3.19 4.76
N TYR A 8 -19.95 3.41 5.11
CA TYR A 8 -18.84 3.55 4.16
C TYR A 8 -18.63 2.27 3.34
N LEU A 9 -18.58 1.09 3.98
CA LEU A 9 -18.43 -0.18 3.27
C LEU A 9 -19.59 -0.44 2.29
N LYS A 10 -20.80 0.05 2.62
CA LYS A 10 -21.99 -0.05 1.76
C LYS A 10 -22.07 1.03 0.67
N SER A 11 -21.21 2.05 0.69
CA SER A 11 -21.25 3.14 -0.28
C SER A 11 -20.73 2.77 -1.66
N GLY A 12 -20.32 1.51 -1.87
CA GLY A 12 -19.69 1.06 -3.11
C GLY A 12 -18.20 1.39 -3.20
N VAL A 13 -17.54 1.65 -2.06
CA VAL A 13 -16.07 1.77 -2.02
C VAL A 13 -15.42 0.50 -2.58
N GLU A 14 -14.40 0.69 -3.41
CA GLU A 14 -13.71 -0.40 -4.08
C GLU A 14 -12.91 -1.27 -3.08
N PRO A 15 -13.17 -2.60 -3.04
CA PRO A 15 -12.41 -3.52 -2.20
C PRO A 15 -11.02 -3.75 -2.77
N PHE A 16 -9.99 -3.49 -1.98
CA PHE A 16 -8.60 -3.78 -2.29
C PHE A 16 -8.27 -5.23 -1.90
N PRO A 17 -7.97 -6.11 -2.88
CA PRO A 17 -7.70 -7.52 -2.60
C PRO A 17 -6.30 -7.73 -1.99
N ASP A 18 -6.20 -8.60 -1.00
CA ASP A 18 -4.93 -9.03 -0.43
C ASP A 18 -4.99 -10.53 -0.09
N SER A 19 -4.00 -11.30 -0.57
CA SER A 19 -3.97 -12.76 -0.38
C SER A 19 -3.66 -13.19 1.06
N ASN A 20 -3.03 -12.32 1.85
CA ASN A 20 -2.66 -12.59 3.24
C ASN A 20 -3.67 -12.00 4.22
N TYR A 21 -4.20 -10.81 3.91
CA TYR A 21 -5.02 -10.02 4.83
C TYR A 21 -6.48 -9.88 4.38
N GLY A 22 -6.89 -10.56 3.31
CA GLY A 22 -8.23 -10.53 2.75
C GLY A 22 -8.57 -9.18 2.10
N GLU A 23 -9.86 -8.92 1.91
CA GLU A 23 -10.31 -7.62 1.39
C GLU A 23 -10.00 -6.50 2.38
N GLY A 24 -9.45 -5.41 1.86
CA GLY A 24 -9.27 -4.15 2.57
C GLY A 24 -10.03 -3.03 1.90
N PHE A 25 -10.41 -2.01 2.65
CA PHE A 25 -11.08 -0.82 2.10
C PHE A 25 -10.26 0.41 2.44
N ARG A 26 -9.75 1.06 1.41
CA ARG A 26 -8.85 2.21 1.54
C ARG A 26 -9.67 3.47 1.81
N CYS A 27 -9.26 4.24 2.81
CA CYS A 27 -9.93 5.46 3.22
C CYS A 27 -8.95 6.41 3.91
N SER A 28 -9.41 7.63 4.11
CA SER A 28 -8.89 8.53 5.14
C SER A 28 -9.84 8.49 6.34
N ALA A 29 -9.32 8.74 7.52
CA ALA A 29 -10.09 8.75 8.76
C ALA A 29 -9.85 10.03 9.57
N TYR A 30 -10.90 10.49 10.23
CA TYR A 30 -10.85 11.53 11.24
C TYR A 30 -11.13 10.88 12.58
N LEU A 31 -10.25 11.09 13.55
CA LEU A 31 -10.42 10.62 14.90
C LEU A 31 -11.23 11.61 15.72
N LYS A 32 -11.82 11.15 16.82
CA LYS A 32 -12.62 11.97 17.74
C LYS A 32 -11.87 13.14 18.37
N ASP A 33 -10.53 13.10 18.38
CA ASP A 33 -9.67 14.18 18.85
C ASP A 33 -9.32 15.22 17.76
N GLY A 34 -9.87 15.04 16.55
CA GLY A 34 -9.60 15.89 15.38
C GLY A 34 -8.40 15.46 14.54
N THR A 35 -7.65 14.42 14.94
CA THR A 35 -6.52 13.91 14.16
C THR A 35 -6.99 13.38 12.81
N TYR A 36 -6.34 13.83 11.74
CA TYR A 36 -6.58 13.35 10.38
C TYR A 36 -5.53 12.32 9.96
N LEU A 37 -5.98 11.13 9.57
CA LEU A 37 -5.17 10.04 9.06
C LEU A 37 -5.49 9.84 7.56
N PRO A 38 -4.60 10.26 6.65
CA PRO A 38 -4.89 10.22 5.22
C PRO A 38 -4.89 8.81 4.61
N CYS A 39 -4.22 7.86 5.26
CA CYS A 39 -4.03 6.50 4.76
C CYS A 39 -4.45 5.49 5.82
N VAL A 40 -5.67 4.97 5.70
CA VAL A 40 -6.24 3.95 6.58
C VAL A 40 -6.82 2.82 5.74
N MET A 41 -6.47 1.59 6.11
CA MET A 41 -7.02 0.36 5.55
C MET A 41 -7.98 -0.28 6.55
N LEU A 42 -9.26 -0.34 6.20
CA LEU A 42 -10.28 -1.05 6.97
C LEU A 42 -10.24 -2.53 6.58
N ARG A 43 -10.11 -3.45 7.54
CA ARG A 43 -10.06 -4.90 7.29
C ARG A 43 -10.89 -5.67 8.31
N LYS A 44 -11.26 -6.90 7.96
CA LYS A 44 -11.70 -7.90 8.94
C LYS A 44 -10.50 -8.52 9.63
N SER A 45 -10.65 -8.89 10.89
CA SER A 45 -9.62 -9.56 11.69
C SER A 45 -9.45 -11.04 11.34
N GLY A 46 -10.48 -11.70 10.80
CA GLY A 46 -10.43 -13.13 10.46
C GLY A 46 -9.18 -13.57 9.69
N PRO A 47 -8.86 -12.98 8.51
CA PRO A 47 -7.70 -13.38 7.71
C PRO A 47 -6.35 -13.25 8.43
N ILE A 48 -6.14 -12.17 9.20
CA ILE A 48 -4.88 -11.99 9.95
C ILE A 48 -4.76 -13.01 11.08
N VAL A 49 -5.88 -13.34 11.75
CA VAL A 49 -5.92 -14.36 12.81
C VAL A 49 -5.63 -15.75 12.23
N GLU A 50 -6.25 -16.11 11.11
CA GLU A 50 -5.98 -17.37 10.41
C GLU A 50 -4.52 -17.48 9.96
N LEU A 51 -3.95 -16.39 9.43
CA LEU A 51 -2.53 -16.33 9.08
C LEU A 51 -1.66 -16.57 10.32
N ALA A 52 -1.96 -15.92 11.44
CA ALA A 52 -1.22 -16.10 12.69
C ALA A 52 -1.26 -17.55 13.18
N ILE A 53 -2.45 -18.16 13.25
CA ILE A 53 -2.64 -19.57 13.63
C ILE A 53 -1.83 -20.48 12.71
N ARG A 54 -1.91 -20.27 11.39
CA ARG A 54 -1.13 -21.06 10.42
C ARG A 54 0.37 -20.94 10.64
N ARG A 55 0.89 -19.75 10.98
CA ARG A 55 2.32 -19.58 11.29
C ARG A 55 2.72 -20.31 12.57
N PHE A 56 1.89 -20.28 13.61
CA PHE A 56 2.14 -21.06 14.82
C PHE A 56 2.16 -22.56 14.56
N GLU A 57 1.24 -23.09 13.76
CA GLU A 57 1.23 -24.51 13.40
C GLU A 57 2.44 -24.91 12.53
N GLN A 58 2.90 -24.02 11.63
CA GLN A 58 4.13 -24.26 10.87
C GLN A 58 5.37 -24.32 11.78
N GLU A 59 5.47 -23.41 12.76
CA GLU A 59 6.54 -23.41 13.76
C GLU A 59 6.56 -24.71 14.56
N LYS A 60 5.41 -25.11 15.13
CA LYS A 60 5.29 -26.35 15.93
C LYS A 60 5.71 -27.60 15.15
N ASN A 61 5.46 -27.62 13.84
CA ASN A 61 5.76 -28.75 12.96
C ASN A 61 7.16 -28.66 12.32
N GLY A 62 8.02 -27.73 12.74
CA GLY A 62 9.37 -27.56 12.20
C GLY A 62 9.43 -27.07 10.75
N LYS A 63 8.33 -26.51 10.23
CA LYS A 63 8.19 -25.96 8.86
C LYS A 63 8.23 -24.43 8.85
N SER A 64 8.84 -23.84 9.87
CA SER A 64 8.89 -22.39 10.02
C SER A 64 9.69 -21.74 8.91
N ILE A 65 9.22 -20.56 8.47
CA ILE A 65 9.99 -19.67 7.61
C ILE A 65 10.92 -18.75 8.43
N PHE A 66 10.73 -18.70 9.75
CA PHE A 66 11.53 -17.89 10.66
C PHE A 66 12.80 -18.67 11.03
N ARG A 67 13.97 -18.13 10.64
CA ARG A 67 15.27 -18.82 10.76
C ARG A 67 15.95 -18.63 12.13
N SER A 68 15.30 -17.96 13.08
CA SER A 68 15.88 -17.67 14.41
C SER A 68 15.51 -18.76 15.42
N GLY A 69 16.38 -18.98 16.42
CA GLY A 69 16.20 -19.99 17.47
C GLY A 69 14.99 -19.79 18.38
N ASN A 70 14.19 -18.73 18.17
CA ASN A 70 12.90 -18.51 18.84
C ASN A 70 11.84 -18.03 17.84
N GLY A 71 11.43 -18.92 16.93
CA GLY A 71 10.44 -18.63 15.89
C GLY A 71 9.06 -18.30 16.47
N TYR A 72 8.66 -18.96 17.57
CA TYR A 72 7.41 -18.64 18.26
C TYR A 72 7.35 -17.18 18.75
N GLU A 73 8.37 -16.71 19.46
CA GLU A 73 8.43 -15.31 19.92
C GLU A 73 8.43 -14.34 18.73
N THR A 74 9.15 -14.69 17.65
CA THR A 74 9.18 -13.89 16.42
C THR A 74 7.78 -13.75 15.81
N ILE A 75 7.01 -14.85 15.76
CA ILE A 75 5.62 -14.83 15.31
C ILE A 75 4.77 -13.94 16.22
N VAL A 76 4.81 -14.16 17.53
CA VAL A 76 4.04 -13.35 18.50
C VAL A 76 4.35 -11.87 18.30
N ARG A 77 5.63 -11.48 18.33
CA ARG A 77 6.07 -10.09 18.15
C ARG A 77 5.49 -9.47 16.89
N ASN A 78 5.56 -10.18 15.76
CA ASN A 78 5.02 -9.71 14.50
C ASN A 78 3.49 -9.48 14.53
N PHE A 79 2.72 -10.37 15.14
CA PHE A 79 1.26 -10.24 15.16
C PHE A 79 0.72 -9.36 16.29
N VAL A 80 1.48 -9.08 17.35
CA VAL A 80 0.99 -8.25 18.47
C VAL A 80 1.54 -6.83 18.47
N ALA A 81 2.78 -6.64 18.01
CA ALA A 81 3.50 -5.37 18.17
C ALA A 81 3.93 -4.71 16.84
N SER A 82 3.86 -5.42 15.70
CA SER A 82 4.21 -4.82 14.41
C SER A 82 3.02 -4.13 13.73
N GLY A 83 3.37 -3.15 12.89
CA GLY A 83 2.42 -2.41 12.06
C GLY A 83 1.76 -1.25 12.79
N ASN A 84 1.15 -0.35 12.02
CA ASN A 84 0.41 0.78 12.57
C ASN A 84 -1.06 0.38 12.71
N ARG A 85 -1.61 0.46 13.91
CA ARG A 85 -3.00 0.05 14.21
C ARG A 85 -3.81 1.24 14.71
N LEU A 86 -5.08 1.23 14.33
CA LEU A 86 -6.07 2.20 14.75
C LEU A 86 -7.29 1.47 15.30
N ASN A 87 -7.77 1.89 16.46
CA ASN A 87 -8.99 1.31 17.01
C ASN A 87 -10.21 1.87 16.29
N HIS A 88 -11.16 0.99 15.97
CA HIS A 88 -12.36 1.39 15.23
C HIS A 88 -13.26 2.35 16.03
N TYR A 89 -13.19 2.33 17.37
CA TYR A 89 -13.99 3.19 18.24
C TYR A 89 -13.42 4.60 18.40
N ASP A 90 -12.18 4.85 17.96
CA ASP A 90 -11.58 6.19 17.96
C ASP A 90 -11.94 6.99 16.71
N ILE A 91 -12.46 6.31 15.67
CA ILE A 91 -12.85 6.92 14.40
C ILE A 91 -14.19 7.64 14.54
N GLU A 92 -14.17 8.93 14.22
CA GLU A 92 -15.35 9.77 14.11
C GLU A 92 -15.92 9.80 12.68
N ARG A 93 -15.05 9.82 11.66
CA ARG A 93 -15.45 9.91 10.25
C ARG A 93 -14.47 9.20 9.34
N VAL A 94 -14.95 8.68 8.21
CA VAL A 94 -14.14 8.11 7.13
C VAL A 94 -14.58 8.67 5.79
N GLU A 95 -13.65 8.76 4.85
CA GLU A 95 -13.90 9.21 3.47
C GLU A 95 -12.90 8.57 2.49
N PRO A 96 -13.14 8.60 1.18
CA PRO A 96 -12.18 8.10 0.21
C PRO A 96 -10.82 8.80 0.34
N SER A 97 -9.74 8.03 0.33
CA SER A 97 -8.39 8.61 0.40
C SER A 97 -7.93 9.11 -0.95
N ARG A 98 -7.48 10.37 -1.01
CA ARG A 98 -6.80 10.92 -2.19
C ARG A 98 -5.51 10.19 -2.58
N PHE A 99 -4.93 9.39 -1.68
CA PHE A 99 -3.69 8.66 -1.90
C PHE A 99 -3.91 7.22 -2.35
N ALA A 100 -5.17 6.74 -2.41
CA ALA A 100 -5.49 5.41 -2.87
C ALA A 100 -5.59 5.37 -4.41
N ILE A 101 -4.64 4.67 -5.07
CA ILE A 101 -4.69 4.47 -6.53
C ILE A 101 -5.95 3.66 -6.89
N PRO A 102 -6.85 4.15 -7.77
CA PRO A 102 -8.00 3.35 -8.24
C PRO A 102 -7.54 2.01 -8.80
N LEU A 103 -8.21 0.87 -8.52
CA LEU A 103 -7.68 -0.44 -8.96
C LEU A 103 -7.56 -0.54 -10.47
N ALA A 104 -8.44 0.13 -11.23
CA ALA A 104 -8.35 0.18 -12.68
C ALA A 104 -7.02 0.80 -13.17
N LEU A 105 -6.50 1.79 -12.43
CA LEU A 105 -5.19 2.37 -12.70
C LEU A 105 -4.06 1.48 -12.15
N LEU A 106 -4.22 0.96 -10.93
CA LEU A 106 -3.23 0.07 -10.31
C LEU A 106 -2.95 -1.19 -11.14
N LYS A 107 -3.97 -1.77 -11.78
CA LYS A 107 -3.86 -2.94 -12.66
C LYS A 107 -3.03 -2.68 -13.93
N LYS A 108 -2.80 -1.42 -14.28
CA LYS A 108 -1.92 -1.03 -15.41
C LYS A 108 -0.45 -0.95 -14.99
N ILE A 109 -0.16 -0.94 -13.69
CA ILE A 109 1.21 -0.95 -13.19
C ILE A 109 1.73 -2.38 -13.27
N GLU A 110 2.78 -2.57 -14.06
CA GLU A 110 3.47 -3.84 -14.18
C GLU A 110 4.55 -3.95 -13.10
N GLY A 111 4.56 -5.08 -12.41
CA GLY A 111 5.54 -5.36 -11.36
C GLY A 111 6.91 -5.69 -11.93
N GLU A 112 7.93 -5.51 -11.09
CA GLU A 112 9.28 -6.04 -11.26
C GLU A 112 10.14 -5.28 -12.29
N THR A 113 10.67 -4.14 -11.84
CA THR A 113 11.79 -3.49 -12.52
C THR A 113 13.10 -4.14 -12.09
N THR A 114 13.46 -4.23 -10.81
CA THR A 114 14.64 -5.00 -10.36
C THR A 114 14.49 -5.43 -8.91
N MET A 115 15.02 -6.59 -8.48
CA MET A 115 15.29 -6.91 -7.06
C MET A 115 14.40 -6.16 -6.05
N ALA A 116 13.14 -6.57 -5.91
CA ALA A 116 12.21 -5.94 -4.96
C ALA A 116 11.89 -4.45 -5.22
N TRP A 117 12.03 -3.97 -6.46
CA TRP A 117 11.72 -2.61 -6.89
C TRP A 117 10.85 -2.61 -8.14
N THR A 118 9.78 -1.85 -8.10
CA THR A 118 8.92 -1.55 -9.24
C THR A 118 8.93 -0.05 -9.46
N GLY A 119 9.38 0.41 -10.62
CA GLY A 119 9.41 1.81 -11.04
C GLY A 119 8.50 2.03 -12.25
N PHE A 120 7.75 3.13 -12.21
CA PHE A 120 6.79 3.50 -13.25
C PHE A 120 6.62 5.02 -13.28
N VAL A 121 6.13 5.56 -14.39
CA VAL A 121 5.83 6.98 -14.54
C VAL A 121 4.34 7.16 -14.80
N PHE A 122 3.73 8.11 -14.10
CA PHE A 122 2.42 8.62 -14.51
C PHE A 122 2.61 9.84 -15.40
N GLU A 123 1.96 9.80 -16.56
CA GLU A 123 1.75 10.96 -17.40
C GLU A 123 0.41 11.58 -17.06
N MET A 124 0.44 12.87 -16.75
CA MET A 124 -0.74 13.65 -16.40
C MET A 124 -1.35 14.29 -17.64
N GLN A 125 -2.62 14.71 -17.55
CA GLN A 125 -3.36 15.35 -18.63
C GLN A 125 -2.71 16.63 -19.22
N ASP A 126 -1.83 17.28 -18.46
CA ASP A 126 -1.06 18.46 -18.89
C ASP A 126 0.31 18.10 -19.50
N GLY A 127 0.57 16.80 -19.71
CA GLY A 127 1.82 16.27 -20.26
C GLY A 127 2.95 16.15 -19.24
N LYS A 128 2.74 16.51 -17.97
CA LYS A 128 3.79 16.34 -16.96
C LYS A 128 3.97 14.88 -16.60
N LEU A 129 5.23 14.52 -16.38
CA LEU A 129 5.66 13.18 -16.02
C LEU A 129 6.14 13.17 -14.58
N PHE A 130 5.67 12.19 -13.81
CA PHE A 130 6.11 11.99 -12.43
C PHE A 130 6.56 10.55 -12.25
N SER A 131 7.79 10.37 -11.75
CA SER A 131 8.34 9.05 -11.44
C SER A 131 7.82 8.55 -10.12
N TYR A 132 7.48 7.27 -10.06
CA TYR A 132 7.04 6.56 -8.87
C TYR A 132 7.88 5.31 -8.71
N GLY A 133 7.97 4.82 -7.48
CA GLY A 133 8.45 3.47 -7.28
C GLY A 133 8.13 2.91 -5.92
N THR A 134 8.11 1.59 -5.83
CA THR A 134 7.76 0.84 -4.61
C THR A 134 8.61 -0.41 -4.44
N SER A 135 8.82 -0.76 -3.17
CA SER A 135 9.32 -2.06 -2.76
C SER A 135 8.23 -2.80 -2.01
N PHE A 136 7.17 -3.22 -2.72
CA PHE A 136 6.07 -4.06 -2.24
C PHE A 136 4.79 -3.38 -1.72
N GLY A 137 4.76 -2.06 -1.49
CA GLY A 137 3.55 -1.34 -1.06
C GLY A 137 2.83 -0.63 -2.21
N VAL A 138 1.53 -0.89 -2.39
CA VAL A 138 0.73 -0.25 -3.46
C VAL A 138 -0.64 0.26 -3.01
N GLU A 139 -0.91 0.21 -1.72
CA GLU A 139 -2.19 0.59 -1.13
C GLU A 139 -2.41 2.10 -1.23
N PHE A 140 -1.35 2.88 -0.93
CA PHE A 140 -1.35 4.33 -0.94
C PHE A 140 -0.05 4.88 -1.53
N PHE A 141 -0.14 5.88 -2.39
CA PHE A 141 1.01 6.59 -2.95
C PHE A 141 0.88 8.09 -2.78
N GLY A 142 2.02 8.77 -2.64
CA GLY A 142 2.06 10.22 -2.72
C GLY A 142 1.58 10.73 -4.09
N LEU A 143 1.16 11.99 -4.14
CA LEU A 143 0.84 12.70 -5.37
C LEU A 143 1.46 14.10 -5.29
N PRO A 144 1.91 14.69 -6.41
CA PRO A 144 2.27 16.09 -6.47
C PRO A 144 1.08 16.99 -6.07
N ASP A 145 1.37 18.18 -5.54
CA ASP A 145 0.32 19.13 -5.16
C ASP A 145 -0.51 19.56 -6.37
N GLY A 146 -1.83 19.61 -6.17
CA GLY A 146 -2.79 19.95 -7.22
C GLY A 146 -3.17 18.80 -8.16
N TYR A 147 -2.61 17.59 -8.00
CA TYR A 147 -2.96 16.42 -8.80
C TYR A 147 -3.79 15.39 -8.02
N GLY A 148 -4.69 14.74 -8.75
CA GLY A 148 -5.41 13.52 -8.39
C GLY A 148 -5.14 12.40 -9.41
N PHE A 149 -5.50 11.16 -9.07
CA PHE A 149 -5.31 10.02 -9.98
C PHE A 149 -6.20 10.08 -11.22
N GLU A 150 -7.29 10.83 -11.16
CA GLU A 150 -8.16 11.15 -12.30
C GLU A 150 -7.45 11.98 -13.38
N ASN A 151 -6.32 12.63 -13.06
CA ASN A 151 -5.53 13.38 -14.03
C ASN A 151 -4.55 12.48 -14.80
N VAL A 152 -4.40 11.21 -14.44
CA VAL A 152 -3.44 10.29 -15.09
C VAL A 152 -4.02 9.81 -16.42
N VAL A 153 -3.30 10.10 -17.51
CA VAL A 153 -3.69 9.69 -18.87
C VAL A 153 -2.93 8.46 -19.35
N ALA A 154 -1.69 8.26 -18.88
CA ALA A 154 -0.90 7.08 -19.22
C ALA A 154 -0.04 6.59 -18.04
N VAL A 155 0.27 5.29 -18.07
CA VAL A 155 1.22 4.64 -17.17
C VAL A 155 2.35 4.10 -18.03
N HIS A 156 3.56 4.55 -17.76
CA HIS A 156 4.78 4.07 -18.42
C HIS A 156 5.52 3.16 -17.45
N ASN A 157 5.40 1.85 -17.65
CA ASN A 157 6.02 0.85 -16.80
C ASN A 157 7.53 0.74 -17.05
N HIS A 158 8.27 0.35 -16.01
CA HIS A 158 9.74 0.21 -16.06
C HIS A 158 10.40 1.48 -16.60
N ALA A 159 9.93 2.64 -16.16
CA ALA A 159 10.38 3.94 -16.63
C ALA A 159 10.61 4.92 -15.47
N TYR A 160 11.37 5.97 -15.76
CA TYR A 160 11.60 7.13 -14.90
C TYR A 160 11.70 8.40 -15.75
N VAL A 161 11.70 9.55 -15.08
CA VAL A 161 11.92 10.86 -15.68
C VAL A 161 13.35 11.26 -15.43
N SER A 162 14.13 11.42 -16.49
CA SER A 162 15.54 11.81 -16.39
C SER A 162 15.69 13.27 -15.95
N PRO A 163 16.91 13.72 -15.57
CA PRO A 163 17.16 15.11 -15.20
C PRO A 163 16.80 16.14 -16.30
N SER A 164 16.75 15.72 -17.57
CA SER A 164 16.31 16.58 -18.68
C SER A 164 14.78 16.67 -18.81
N GLY A 165 14.03 15.97 -17.97
CA GLY A 165 12.56 15.87 -18.04
C GLY A 165 12.06 14.84 -19.05
N ALA A 166 12.95 14.07 -19.69
CA ALA A 166 12.57 13.07 -20.68
C ALA A 166 12.17 11.75 -20.02
N LEU A 167 11.22 11.05 -20.66
CA LEU A 167 10.90 9.68 -20.29
C LEU A 167 12.05 8.75 -20.69
N SER A 168 12.56 8.00 -19.71
CA SER A 168 13.68 7.06 -19.88
C SER A 168 13.32 5.69 -19.31
N ALA A 169 13.93 4.64 -19.86
CA ALA A 169 13.69 3.26 -19.43
C ALA A 169 14.57 2.88 -18.24
N LEU A 170 13.98 2.18 -17.27
CA LEU A 170 14.70 1.47 -16.22
C LEU A 170 15.10 0.08 -16.70
N ALA A 171 16.25 -0.40 -16.23
CA ALA A 171 16.67 -1.77 -16.52
C ALA A 171 15.77 -2.76 -15.79
N GLN A 172 15.38 -3.85 -16.48
CA GLN A 172 14.61 -4.94 -15.87
C GLN A 172 15.53 -6.03 -15.27
N GLY A 173 15.09 -6.70 -14.20
CA GLY A 173 15.78 -7.84 -13.57
C GLY A 173 16.96 -7.48 -12.65
N MET A 174 18.14 -8.04 -12.90
CA MET A 174 19.36 -7.80 -12.09
C MET A 174 20.28 -6.76 -12.73
N GLY A 175 19.82 -6.08 -13.79
CA GLY A 175 20.61 -5.10 -14.52
C GLY A 175 20.95 -3.87 -13.69
N ALA A 176 22.11 -3.26 -13.98
CA ALA A 176 22.46 -1.95 -13.45
C ALA A 176 21.45 -0.91 -13.96
N GLN A 177 21.04 -0.01 -13.07
CA GLN A 177 20.17 1.10 -13.46
C GLN A 177 20.97 2.18 -14.18
N PRO A 178 20.31 3.00 -15.03
CA PRO A 178 20.94 4.16 -15.65
C PRO A 178 21.62 5.05 -14.61
N GLU A 179 22.79 5.61 -14.95
CA GLU A 179 23.61 6.43 -14.04
C GLU A 179 22.88 7.70 -13.57
N ASP A 180 21.94 8.20 -14.37
CA ASP A 180 21.12 9.39 -14.11
C ASP A 180 19.78 9.06 -13.43
N TYR A 181 19.54 7.81 -13.03
CA TYR A 181 18.36 7.44 -12.24
C TYR A 181 18.56 7.74 -10.76
N ASP A 182 17.84 8.75 -10.25
CA ASP A 182 17.83 9.12 -8.83
C ASP A 182 16.54 8.66 -8.13
N ARG A 183 16.67 7.67 -7.25
CA ARG A 183 15.56 7.15 -6.44
C ARG A 183 15.00 8.16 -5.44
N SER A 184 15.73 9.21 -5.08
CA SER A 184 15.24 10.23 -4.16
C SER A 184 14.18 11.14 -4.78
N LEU A 185 14.11 11.18 -6.11
CA LEU A 185 13.16 12.00 -6.87
C LEU A 185 11.85 11.29 -7.18
N VAL A 186 11.72 10.00 -6.84
CA VAL A 186 10.52 9.22 -7.12
C VAL A 186 9.48 9.38 -6.00
N PHE A 187 8.21 9.45 -6.37
CA PHE A 187 7.10 9.36 -5.43
C PHE A 187 6.98 7.93 -4.88
N ARG A 188 6.90 7.83 -3.56
CA ARG A 188 6.91 6.56 -2.82
C ARG A 188 5.53 6.24 -2.26
N GLU A 189 5.36 4.96 -1.93
CA GLU A 189 4.26 4.47 -1.12
C GLU A 189 4.17 5.23 0.23
N ARG A 190 2.96 5.46 0.72
CA ARG A 190 2.73 6.13 2.01
C ARG A 190 2.47 5.10 3.11
N PRO A 191 3.01 5.30 4.33
CA PRO A 191 2.65 4.49 5.46
C PRO A 191 1.14 4.65 5.74
N TYR A 192 0.53 3.59 6.23
CA TYR A 192 -0.90 3.57 6.54
C TYR A 192 -1.16 2.87 7.87
N PHE A 193 -2.35 3.12 8.42
CA PHE A 193 -2.87 2.43 9.59
C PHE A 193 -3.86 1.34 9.17
N VAL A 194 -3.87 0.21 9.87
CA VAL A 194 -4.92 -0.80 9.74
C VAL A 194 -5.92 -0.64 10.87
N CYS A 195 -7.19 -0.60 10.52
CA CYS A 195 -8.30 -0.67 11.48
C CYS A 195 -9.08 -1.97 11.24
N TYR A 196 -9.01 -2.88 12.20
CA TYR A 196 -9.85 -4.08 12.23
C TYR A 196 -11.21 -3.73 12.82
N TYR A 197 -12.24 -3.63 11.98
CA TYR A 197 -13.53 -3.05 12.36
C TYR A 197 -14.51 -4.03 13.03
N ASP A 198 -14.12 -5.30 13.08
CA ASP A 198 -14.84 -6.42 13.71
C ASP A 198 -14.15 -6.98 14.95
N ALA A 199 -12.98 -6.43 15.31
CA ALA A 199 -12.21 -6.77 16.52
C ALA A 199 -12.65 -5.94 17.72
#